data_AF-A0ABD2A150-F1
#
_entry.id   AF-A0ABD2A150-F1
#
_cell.length_a   1.000
_cell.length_b   1.000
_cell.length_c   1.000
_cell.angle_alpha   90.00
_cell.angle_beta   90.00
_cell.angle_gamma   90.00
#
_symmetry.space_group_name_H-M   'P 1'
#
loop_
_entity.id
_entity.type
_entity.pdbx_description
1 polymer ?
#
loop_
_entity_poly.entity_id
_entity_poly.type
_entity_poly.pdbx_seq_one_letter_code
_entity_poly.pdbx_strand_id
1 'polypeptide(L)'
;MLEKLPIDEEKLGSIDDSLNNIQQQTFPFTGKNRLLIDLPSDISLFVDEKVISLLVTETNRYAEQKLHQHEMIGQREKSTTSKEIIKFIELMVWMSLVQKPLVRCWSTNPIYNFPLPRSRMSRNRFKLLLANLHFANNETIEQSSRLGKVLPLISILMDNY
;
A
#
# COMPACT_ATOMS: atom_id res chain seq x y z
N MET A 1 -28.40 -46.36 -46.80
CA MET A 1 -29.72 -46.85 -46.37
C MET A 1 -29.86 -46.46 -44.90
N LEU A 2 -30.65 -45.42 -44.63
CA LEU A 2 -30.83 -44.83 -43.30
C LEU A 2 -31.99 -45.58 -42.62
N GLU A 3 -31.69 -46.47 -41.68
CA GLU A 3 -32.69 -46.97 -40.74
C GLU A 3 -32.76 -46.00 -39.56
N LYS A 4 -33.87 -45.25 -39.47
CA LYS A 4 -34.23 -44.48 -38.29
C LYS A 4 -34.76 -45.45 -37.24
N LEU A 5 -33.97 -45.71 -36.20
CA LEU A 5 -34.49 -46.32 -34.97
C LEU A 5 -35.36 -45.27 -34.25
N PRO A 6 -36.53 -45.67 -33.71
CA PRO A 6 -37.43 -44.76 -33.03
C PRO A 6 -36.77 -44.31 -31.72
N ILE A 7 -36.70 -43.00 -31.52
CA ILE A 7 -36.39 -42.45 -30.21
C ILE A 7 -37.69 -42.59 -29.42
N ASP A 8 -37.72 -43.54 -28.48
CA ASP A 8 -38.79 -43.64 -27.49
C ASP A 8 -38.80 -42.35 -26.65
N GLU A 9 -39.64 -41.39 -27.03
CA GLU A 9 -39.86 -40.12 -26.32
C GLU A 9 -40.43 -40.32 -24.89
N GLU A 10 -40.76 -41.56 -24.51
CA GLU A 10 -41.36 -41.88 -23.22
C GLU A 10 -40.37 -41.94 -22.05
N LYS A 11 -39.06 -41.77 -22.31
CA LYS A 11 -38.02 -41.78 -21.26
C LYS A 11 -37.44 -40.40 -20.90
N LEU A 12 -38.07 -39.32 -21.34
CA LEU A 12 -37.69 -37.94 -20.96
C LEU A 12 -38.54 -37.39 -19.79
N GLY A 13 -39.49 -38.16 -19.25
CA GLY A 13 -40.39 -37.72 -18.18
C GLY A 13 -39.92 -37.98 -16.74
N SER A 14 -38.78 -38.66 -16.51
CA SER A 14 -38.41 -39.11 -15.16
C SER A 14 -37.06 -38.62 -14.63
N ILE A 15 -36.38 -37.70 -15.31
CA ILE A 15 -35.05 -37.20 -14.88
C ILE A 15 -35.15 -35.78 -14.27
N ASP A 16 -36.30 -35.11 -14.37
CA ASP A 16 -36.42 -33.69 -13.96
C ASP A 16 -36.57 -33.48 -12.43
N ASP A 17 -37.00 -34.48 -11.66
CA ASP A 17 -37.24 -34.28 -10.22
C ASP A 17 -36.03 -34.55 -9.31
N SER A 18 -34.97 -35.17 -9.81
CA SER A 18 -33.80 -35.53 -8.98
C SER A 18 -32.71 -34.46 -8.92
N LEU A 19 -32.71 -33.49 -9.84
CA LEU A 19 -31.76 -32.37 -9.84
C LEU A 19 -32.29 -31.12 -9.12
N ASN A 20 -33.61 -31.03 -8.92
CA ASN A 20 -34.26 -29.92 -8.22
C ASN A 20 -34.05 -29.91 -6.70
N ASN A 21 -33.42 -30.96 -6.15
CA ASN A 21 -33.24 -31.11 -4.71
C ASN A 21 -31.77 -31.10 -4.24
N ILE A 22 -30.83 -30.71 -5.10
CA ILE A 22 -29.46 -30.41 -4.67
C ILE A 22 -29.45 -28.99 -4.10
N GLN A 23 -30.03 -28.82 -2.92
CA GLN A 23 -29.84 -27.59 -2.15
C GLN A 23 -28.41 -27.58 -1.61
N GLN A 24 -27.66 -26.53 -1.93
CA GLN A 24 -26.33 -26.31 -1.37
C GLN A 24 -26.42 -26.35 0.16
N GLN A 25 -25.69 -27.27 0.79
CA GLN A 25 -25.62 -27.34 2.25
C GLN A 25 -25.15 -25.98 2.80
N THR A 26 -25.96 -25.41 3.68
CA THR A 26 -25.60 -24.16 4.35
C THR A 26 -24.71 -24.49 5.53
N PHE A 27 -23.45 -24.07 5.45
CA PHE A 27 -22.53 -24.11 6.57
C PHE A 27 -22.65 -22.77 7.31
N PRO A 28 -23.32 -22.71 8.47
CA PRO A 28 -23.44 -21.47 9.21
C PRO A 28 -22.04 -21.02 9.63
N PHE A 29 -21.67 -19.80 9.27
CA PHE A 29 -20.45 -19.19 9.76
C PHE A 29 -20.56 -19.00 11.27
N THR A 30 -19.82 -19.80 12.04
CA THR A 30 -19.75 -19.71 13.52
C THR A 30 -18.62 -18.80 13.99
N GLY A 31 -17.82 -18.27 13.06
CA GLY A 31 -16.80 -17.28 13.37
C GLY A 31 -17.42 -15.97 13.84
N LYS A 32 -16.68 -15.19 14.63
CA LYS A 32 -17.06 -13.80 14.85
C LYS A 32 -16.74 -13.02 13.57
N ASN A 33 -17.68 -12.21 13.08
CA ASN A 33 -17.48 -11.26 11.98
C ASN A 33 -16.55 -10.11 12.42
N ARG A 34 -15.30 -10.45 12.75
CA ARG A 34 -14.25 -9.52 13.16
C ARG A 34 -12.91 -10.13 12.83
N LEU A 35 -11.91 -9.29 12.64
CA LEU A 35 -10.52 -9.74 12.54
C LEU A 35 -10.17 -10.51 13.84
N LEU A 36 -9.46 -11.62 13.71
CA LEU A 36 -8.98 -12.41 14.86
C LEU A 36 -7.91 -11.67 15.68
N ILE A 37 -7.39 -10.59 15.10
CA ILE A 37 -6.44 -9.64 15.68
C ILE A 37 -7.11 -8.28 15.59
N ASP A 38 -7.12 -7.53 16.68
CA ASP A 38 -7.47 -6.11 16.62
C ASP A 38 -6.47 -5.43 15.69
N LEU A 39 -6.96 -4.81 14.61
CA LEU A 39 -6.08 -4.17 13.63
C LEU A 39 -5.21 -3.17 14.38
N PRO A 40 -3.88 -3.32 14.37
CA PRO A 40 -3.05 -2.43 15.14
C PRO A 40 -3.24 -1.01 14.62
N SER A 41 -3.49 -0.08 15.53
CA SER A 41 -3.70 1.33 15.18
C SER A 41 -2.43 1.99 14.64
N ASP A 42 -1.28 1.34 14.79
CA ASP A 42 0.04 1.86 14.46
C ASP A 42 0.74 0.96 13.44
N ILE A 43 1.14 1.56 12.32
CA ILE A 43 1.88 0.90 11.26
C ILE A 43 3.30 0.51 11.68
N SER A 44 3.80 1.06 12.81
CA SER A 44 5.10 0.71 13.39
C SER A 44 5.26 -0.79 13.68
N LEU A 45 4.15 -1.52 13.84
CA LEU A 45 4.18 -2.98 14.00
C LEU A 45 4.47 -3.74 12.70
N PHE A 46 4.31 -3.10 11.55
CA PHE A 46 4.56 -3.68 10.23
C PHE A 46 5.83 -3.13 9.57
N VAL A 47 6.46 -2.10 10.15
CA VAL A 47 7.65 -1.46 9.59
C VAL A 47 8.74 -1.42 10.66
N ASP A 48 9.82 -2.16 10.40
CA ASP A 48 10.97 -2.27 11.28
C ASP A 48 11.61 -0.91 11.58
N GLU A 49 12.05 -0.71 12.82
CA GLU A 49 12.69 0.53 13.27
C GLU A 49 13.94 0.90 12.46
N LYS A 50 14.71 -0.10 12.00
CA LYS A 50 15.86 0.10 11.10
C LYS A 50 15.43 0.69 9.76
N VAL A 51 14.28 0.25 9.20
CA VAL A 51 13.73 0.81 7.96
C VAL A 51 13.35 2.27 8.19
N ILE A 52 12.68 2.58 9.31
CA ILE A 52 12.33 3.96 9.66
C ILE A 52 13.58 4.83 9.83
N SER A 53 14.61 4.33 10.53
CA SER A 53 15.87 5.03 10.75
C SER A 53 16.61 5.30 9.43
N LEU A 54 16.67 4.32 8.53
CA LEU A 54 17.24 4.47 7.20
C LEU A 54 16.52 5.58 6.42
N LEU A 55 15.18 5.53 6.38
CA LEU A 55 14.35 6.51 5.68
C LEU A 55 14.58 7.93 6.21
N VAL A 56 14.60 8.11 7.53
CA VAL A 56 14.85 9.42 8.15
C VAL A 56 16.24 9.94 7.75
N THR A 57 17.26 9.09 7.89
CA THR A 57 18.65 9.47 7.64
C THR A 57 18.87 9.87 6.20
N GLU A 58 18.47 9.02 5.25
CA GLU A 58 18.78 9.23 3.84
C GLU A 58 17.86 10.29 3.20
N THR A 59 16.61 10.43 3.64
CA THR A 59 15.73 11.53 3.19
C THR A 59 16.27 12.89 3.62
N ASN A 60 16.75 13.00 4.87
CA ASN A 60 17.35 14.25 5.36
C ASN A 60 18.66 14.56 4.64
N ARG A 61 19.53 13.57 4.48
CA ARG A 61 20.79 13.71 3.73
C ARG A 61 20.54 14.18 2.30
N TYR A 62 19.57 13.59 1.61
CA TYR A 62 19.25 13.98 0.24
C TYR A 62 18.69 15.40 0.14
N ALA A 63 17.86 15.82 1.09
CA ALA A 63 17.40 17.21 1.17
C ALA A 63 18.57 18.20 1.35
N GLU A 64 19.55 17.86 2.20
CA GLU A 64 20.78 18.65 2.37
C GLU A 64 21.62 18.69 1.09
N GLN A 65 21.81 17.54 0.42
CA GLN A 65 22.54 17.47 -0.85
C GLN A 65 21.93 18.39 -1.92
N LYS A 66 20.60 18.42 -2.06
CA LYS A 66 19.90 19.35 -2.97
C LYS A 66 20.11 20.82 -2.62
N LEU A 67 20.13 21.15 -1.32
CA LEU A 67 20.39 22.51 -0.86
C LEU A 67 21.81 22.96 -1.25
N HIS A 68 22.80 22.07 -1.11
CA HIS A 68 24.19 22.35 -1.48
C HIS A 68 24.40 22.47 -2.99
N GLN A 69 23.60 21.79 -3.81
CA GLN A 69 23.68 21.83 -5.27
C GLN A 69 22.99 23.07 -5.90
N HIS A 70 22.67 24.09 -5.09
CA HIS A 70 21.99 25.33 -5.51
C HIS A 70 20.58 25.15 -6.10
N GLU A 71 19.98 23.96 -6.00
CA GLU A 71 18.62 23.73 -6.49
C GLU A 71 17.57 24.47 -5.64
N MET A 72 17.90 24.87 -4.40
CA MET A 72 16.97 25.48 -3.43
C MET A 72 17.59 26.69 -2.71
N ILE A 73 17.88 27.78 -3.42
CA ILE A 73 18.34 29.04 -2.81
C ILE A 73 17.21 29.62 -1.95
N GLY A 74 17.37 29.58 -0.62
CA GLY A 74 16.55 30.35 0.33
C GLY A 74 15.50 29.57 1.13
N GLN A 75 15.35 28.25 0.93
CA GLN A 75 14.42 27.44 1.73
C GLN A 75 15.16 26.30 2.43
N ARG A 76 15.65 26.56 3.66
CA ARG A 76 16.16 25.48 4.51
C ARG A 76 14.96 24.64 4.96
N GLU A 77 14.78 23.49 4.32
CA GLU A 77 13.69 22.59 4.67
C GLU A 77 13.87 22.04 6.09
N LYS A 78 12.76 21.89 6.81
CA LYS A 78 12.77 21.24 8.11
C LYS A 78 13.09 19.76 7.94
N SER A 79 14.15 19.28 8.60
CA SER A 79 14.48 17.86 8.67
C SER A 79 13.29 17.03 9.15
N THR A 80 13.14 15.83 8.60
CA THR A 80 12.13 14.87 9.00
C THR A 80 12.57 14.07 10.23
N THR A 81 11.59 13.48 10.92
CA THR A 81 11.76 12.66 12.12
C THR A 81 11.09 11.31 11.93
N SER A 82 11.42 10.31 12.75
CA SER A 82 10.79 8.99 12.71
C SER A 82 9.26 9.09 12.81
N LYS A 83 8.74 9.97 13.68
CA LYS A 83 7.30 10.23 13.82
C LYS A 83 6.66 10.78 12.55
N GLU A 84 7.37 11.64 11.82
CA GLU A 84 6.87 12.17 10.53
C GLU A 84 6.91 11.11 9.43
N ILE A 85 7.98 10.30 9.35
CA ILE A 85 8.09 9.20 8.39
C ILE A 85 7.02 8.14 8.64
N ILE A 86 6.74 7.78 9.90
CA ILE A 86 5.64 6.86 10.24
C ILE A 86 4.30 7.41 9.71
N LYS A 87 3.97 8.67 10.01
CA LYS A 87 2.76 9.32 9.48
C LYS A 87 2.70 9.38 7.96
N PHE A 88 3.85 9.58 7.31
CA PHE A 88 3.96 9.59 5.86
C PHE A 88 3.66 8.19 5.29
N ILE A 89 4.20 7.13 5.87
CA ILE A 89 3.93 5.74 5.46
C ILE A 89 2.47 5.37 5.71
N GLU A 90 1.91 5.73 6.88
CA GLU A 90 0.46 5.56 7.17
C GLU A 90 -0.41 6.16 6.05
N LEU A 91 -0.04 7.36 5.59
CA LEU A 91 -0.74 8.01 4.48
C LEU A 91 -0.52 7.32 3.14
N MET A 92 0.68 6.81 2.85
CA MET A 92 0.93 6.04 1.62
C MET A 92 0.07 4.78 1.57
N VAL A 93 -0.02 4.04 2.67
CA VAL A 93 -0.89 2.86 2.77
C VAL A 93 -2.36 3.24 2.67
N TRP A 94 -2.79 4.28 3.37
CA TRP A 94 -4.18 4.74 3.25
C TRP A 94 -4.52 5.19 1.82
N MET A 95 -3.60 5.89 1.15
CA MET A 95 -3.79 6.35 -0.24
C MET A 95 -3.85 5.19 -1.24
N SER A 96 -3.08 4.12 -1.01
CA SER A 96 -3.14 2.92 -1.85
C SER A 96 -4.48 2.20 -1.73
N LEU A 97 -5.15 2.29 -0.57
CA LEU A 97 -6.50 1.76 -0.35
C LEU A 97 -7.58 2.62 -1.02
N VAL A 98 -7.49 3.95 -0.89
CA VAL A 98 -8.53 4.87 -1.37
C VAL A 98 -8.45 5.12 -2.89
N GLN A 99 -7.28 4.91 -3.50
CA GLN A 99 -7.05 4.98 -4.95
C GLN A 99 -7.60 6.27 -5.59
N LYS A 100 -7.34 7.42 -4.96
CA LYS A 100 -7.68 8.75 -5.50
C LYS A 100 -6.43 9.52 -5.88
N PRO A 101 -6.50 10.41 -6.89
CA PRO A 101 -5.39 11.31 -7.21
C PRO A 101 -4.97 12.12 -5.99
N LEU A 102 -3.66 12.32 -5.81
CA LEU A 102 -3.08 13.04 -4.67
C LEU A 102 -3.71 14.43 -4.44
N VAL A 103 -4.09 15.12 -5.52
CA VAL A 103 -4.76 16.43 -5.46
C VAL A 103 -6.11 16.38 -4.74
N ARG A 104 -6.79 15.23 -4.74
CA ARG A 104 -8.11 15.02 -4.13
C ARG A 104 -8.01 14.55 -2.68
N CYS A 105 -6.92 13.89 -2.27
CA CYS A 105 -6.76 13.35 -0.92
C CYS A 105 -6.85 14.41 0.19
N TRP A 106 -6.43 15.65 -0.08
CA TRP A 106 -6.54 16.78 0.86
C TRP A 106 -7.69 17.74 0.55
N SER A 107 -8.58 17.40 -0.38
CA SER A 107 -9.69 18.27 -0.76
C SER A 107 -10.70 18.45 0.38
N THR A 108 -11.27 19.64 0.48
CA THR A 108 -12.42 19.95 1.36
C THR A 108 -13.74 19.90 0.61
N ASN A 109 -13.73 19.61 -0.71
CA ASN A 109 -14.95 19.43 -1.48
C ASN A 109 -15.73 18.23 -0.88
N PRO A 110 -17.05 18.34 -0.68
CA PRO A 110 -17.87 17.27 -0.09
C PRO A 110 -17.66 15.88 -0.70
N ILE A 111 -17.38 15.79 -2.01
CA ILE A 111 -17.16 14.52 -2.71
C ILE A 111 -15.84 13.84 -2.29
N TYR A 112 -14.85 14.62 -1.82
CA TYR A 112 -13.49 14.15 -1.51
C TYR A 112 -13.02 14.59 -0.11
N ASN A 113 -13.96 14.86 0.80
CA ASN A 113 -13.66 15.43 2.11
C ASN A 113 -13.14 14.39 3.11
N PHE A 114 -11.97 13.82 2.84
CA PHE A 114 -11.36 12.82 3.72
C PHE A 114 -10.72 13.49 4.95
N PRO A 115 -11.10 13.11 6.19
CA PRO A 115 -10.55 13.73 7.40
C PRO A 115 -9.11 13.27 7.69
N LEU A 116 -8.77 12.03 7.34
CA LEU A 116 -7.52 11.39 7.73
C LEU A 116 -6.28 12.13 7.18
N PRO A 117 -6.17 12.46 5.89
CA PRO A 117 -4.96 13.10 5.35
C PRO A 117 -4.59 14.41 6.05
N ARG A 118 -5.58 15.26 6.31
CA ARG A 118 -5.38 16.54 7.01
C ARG A 118 -5.02 16.38 8.47
N SER A 119 -5.50 15.32 9.13
CA SER A 119 -5.16 15.04 10.53
C SER A 119 -3.71 14.58 10.72
N ARG A 120 -3.09 13.99 9.69
CA ARG A 120 -1.75 13.40 9.77
C ARG A 120 -0.65 14.40 9.39
N MET A 121 -0.78 15.08 8.25
CA MET A 121 0.13 16.16 7.84
C MET A 121 -0.47 17.04 6.74
N SER A 122 0.15 18.20 6.49
CA SER A 122 -0.27 19.07 5.38
C SER A 122 0.10 18.47 4.02
N ARG A 123 -0.69 18.78 2.99
CA ARG A 123 -0.42 18.37 1.60
C ARG A 123 0.98 18.77 1.13
N ASN A 124 1.42 19.98 1.49
CA ASN A 124 2.72 20.49 1.08
C ASN A 124 3.86 19.72 1.76
N ARG A 125 3.73 19.41 3.05
CA ARG A 125 4.71 18.58 3.77
C ARG A 125 4.77 17.16 3.20
N PHE A 126 3.61 16.56 2.88
CA PHE A 126 3.57 15.25 2.22
C PHE A 126 4.28 15.26 0.88
N LYS A 127 3.98 16.25 0.01
CA LYS A 127 4.65 16.41 -1.29
C LYS A 127 6.16 16.59 -1.15
N LEU A 128 6.59 17.35 -0.14
CA LEU A 128 8.00 17.59 0.14
C LEU A 128 8.72 16.28 0.52
N LEU A 129 8.16 15.52 1.46
CA LEU A 129 8.70 14.22 1.83
C LEU A 129 8.70 13.26 0.64
N LEU A 130 7.63 13.24 -0.17
CA LEU A 130 7.57 12.42 -1.38
C LEU A 130 8.67 12.79 -2.39
N ALA A 131 8.99 14.07 -2.53
CA ALA A 131 10.02 14.57 -3.47
C ALA A 131 11.46 14.33 -2.98
N ASN A 132 11.65 14.14 -1.67
CA ASN A 132 12.95 13.93 -1.05
C ASN A 132 13.13 12.51 -0.49
N LEU A 133 12.14 11.62 -0.65
CA LEU A 133 12.20 10.24 -0.18
C LEU A 133 13.43 9.54 -0.78
N HIS A 134 14.28 9.01 0.11
CA HIS A 134 15.55 8.43 -0.27
C HIS A 134 15.93 7.24 0.62
N PHE A 135 16.74 6.33 0.08
CA PHE A 135 17.08 5.05 0.74
C PHE A 135 18.58 4.73 0.77
N ALA A 136 19.43 5.58 0.20
CA ALA A 136 20.87 5.35 0.15
C ALA A 136 21.62 6.68 0.02
N ASN A 137 22.88 6.75 0.46
CA ASN A 137 23.68 7.95 0.27
C ASN A 137 24.20 8.03 -1.17
N ASN A 138 23.79 9.04 -1.94
CA ASN A 138 24.24 9.23 -3.32
C ASN A 138 25.77 9.32 -3.49
N GLU A 139 26.49 9.77 -2.46
CA GLU A 139 27.95 9.92 -2.50
C GLU A 139 28.70 8.59 -2.37
N THR A 140 28.03 7.55 -1.87
CA THR A 140 28.64 6.23 -1.62
C THR A 140 28.11 5.13 -2.53
N ILE A 141 27.21 5.46 -3.46
CA ILE A 141 26.68 4.49 -4.42
C ILE A 141 27.78 4.16 -5.44
N GLU A 142 28.15 2.89 -5.51
CA GLU A 142 29.05 2.41 -6.55
C GLU A 142 28.44 2.61 -7.94
N GLN A 143 29.21 3.20 -8.86
CA GLN A 143 28.74 3.54 -10.21
C GLN A 143 28.25 2.31 -11.02
N SER A 144 28.77 1.12 -10.72
CA SER A 144 28.38 -0.15 -11.34
C SER A 144 27.10 -0.76 -10.74
N SER A 145 26.66 -0.29 -9.57
CA SER A 145 25.56 -0.91 -8.84
C SER A 145 24.20 -0.44 -9.36
N ARG A 146 23.53 -1.31 -10.14
CA ARG A 146 22.18 -1.07 -10.67
C ARG A 146 21.11 -0.89 -9.57
N LEU A 147 21.35 -1.46 -8.38
CA LEU A 147 20.44 -1.40 -7.24
C LEU A 147 20.91 -0.46 -6.11
N GLY A 148 22.03 0.25 -6.29
CA GLY A 148 22.67 1.01 -5.20
C GLY A 148 21.74 1.97 -4.46
N LYS A 149 20.73 2.52 -5.15
CA LYS A 149 19.74 3.44 -4.55
C LYS A 149 18.78 2.78 -3.56
N VAL A 150 18.57 1.47 -3.65
CA VAL A 150 17.62 0.71 -2.80
C VAL A 150 18.29 -0.43 -2.04
N LEU A 151 19.55 -0.72 -2.34
CA LEU A 151 20.29 -1.81 -1.75
C LEU A 151 20.29 -1.78 -0.20
N PRO A 152 20.49 -0.63 0.47
CA PRO A 152 20.43 -0.59 1.94
C PRO A 152 19.08 -1.02 2.50
N LEU A 153 17.98 -0.64 1.82
CA LEU A 153 16.64 -1.07 2.21
C LEU A 153 16.48 -2.59 2.03
N ILE A 154 16.93 -3.13 0.88
CA ILE A 154 16.83 -4.57 0.61
C ILE A 154 17.62 -5.37 1.66
N SER A 155 18.82 -4.92 2.03
CA SER A 155 19.62 -5.59 3.08
C SER A 155 18.87 -5.66 4.40
N ILE A 156 18.26 -4.56 4.86
CA ILE A 156 17.46 -4.56 6.09
C ILE A 156 16.27 -5.53 5.99
N LEU A 157 15.62 -5.59 4.83
CA LEU A 157 14.47 -6.47 4.63
C LEU A 157 14.86 -7.95 4.61
N MET A 158 15.98 -8.31 3.97
CA MET A 158 16.49 -9.69 3.94
C MET A 158 17.01 -10.18 5.30
N ASP A 159 17.51 -9.28 6.13
CA ASP A 159 17.99 -9.64 7.48
C ASP A 159 16.84 -9.87 8.47
N ASN A 160 15.67 -9.27 8.22
CA ASN A 160 14.55 -9.25 9.15
C ASN A 160 13.38 -10.18 8.74
N TYR A 161 13.34 -10.67 7.50
CA TYR A 161 12.26 -11.50 6.94
C TYR A 161 12.79 -12.62 6.04
#